data_AF-A0A9P0G2B5-F1
#
_entry.id   AF-A0A9P0G2B5-F1
#
_cell.length_a   1.000
_cell.length_b   1.000
_cell.length_c   1.000
_cell.angle_alpha   90.00
_cell.angle_beta   90.00
_cell.angle_gamma   90.00
#
_symmetry.space_group_name_H-M   'P 1'
#
loop_
_entity.id
_entity.type
_entity.pdbx_description
1 polymer ?
#
loop_
_entity_poly.entity_id
_entity_poly.type
_entity_poly.pdbx_seq_one_letter_code
_entity_poly.pdbx_strand_id
1 'polypeptide(L)'
;MRSKWKGSQELREKLAASGGEETSEDREPILDGFAPDYDLRLFREAQALAAIKIEEELGDIHTDKGTRFVVMGKYMMEVWYQSPYPGDACRVPRLFVCEYCLNHHTSATGAHRHRAKCVWRHPPGDEVSTHTCVWR
;
A
#
# COMPACT_ATOMS: atom_id res chain seq x y z
N MET A 1 -8.30 -19.15 -45.44
CA MET A 1 -8.34 -20.43 -44.72
C MET A 1 -7.43 -20.31 -43.50
N ARG A 2 -8.01 -20.18 -42.30
CA ARG A 2 -7.26 -19.94 -41.05
C ARG A 2 -6.97 -21.30 -40.42
N SER A 3 -5.73 -21.77 -40.56
CA SER A 3 -5.29 -23.07 -40.06
C SER A 3 -5.51 -23.13 -38.55
N LYS A 4 -6.36 -24.06 -38.12
CA LYS A 4 -6.74 -24.28 -36.72
C LYS A 4 -5.51 -24.86 -36.02
N TRP A 5 -4.81 -24.03 -35.25
CA TRP A 5 -3.64 -24.42 -34.46
C TRP A 5 -4.01 -25.61 -33.56
N LYS A 6 -3.37 -26.76 -33.80
CA LYS A 6 -3.67 -28.05 -33.15
C LYS A 6 -2.84 -28.28 -31.88
N GLY A 7 -1.79 -27.48 -31.66
CA GLY A 7 -0.81 -27.67 -30.58
C GLY A 7 -1.33 -27.39 -29.16
N SER A 8 -2.48 -26.73 -28.99
CA SER A 8 -2.99 -26.37 -27.64
C SER A 8 -3.52 -27.57 -26.85
N GLN A 9 -3.99 -28.63 -27.51
CA GLN A 9 -4.51 -29.84 -26.83
C GLN A 9 -3.37 -30.76 -26.38
N GLU A 10 -2.39 -30.98 -27.25
CA GLU A 10 -1.19 -31.77 -26.91
C GLU A 10 -0.41 -31.13 -25.76
N LEU A 11 -0.39 -29.79 -25.69
CA LEU A 11 0.23 -29.03 -24.60
C LEU A 11 -0.49 -29.26 -23.26
N ARG A 12 -1.83 -29.33 -23.28
CA ARG A 12 -2.66 -29.59 -22.09
C ARG A 12 -2.54 -31.03 -21.60
N GLU A 13 -2.43 -31.99 -22.52
CA GLU A 13 -2.24 -33.41 -22.19
C GLU A 13 -0.85 -33.68 -21.62
N LYS A 14 0.19 -33.03 -22.15
CA LYS A 14 1.56 -33.13 -21.63
C LYS A 14 1.72 -32.53 -20.22
N LEU A 15 1.05 -31.41 -19.94
CA LEU A 15 1.00 -30.79 -18.61
C LEU A 15 0.20 -31.61 -17.60
N ALA A 16 -0.80 -32.38 -18.05
CA ALA A 16 -1.60 -33.24 -17.19
C ALA A 16 -0.91 -34.58 -16.84
N ALA A 17 0.05 -35.02 -17.67
CA ALA A 17 0.75 -36.29 -17.48
C ALA A 17 1.91 -36.23 -16.46
N SER A 18 2.38 -35.05 -16.07
CA SER A 18 3.45 -34.87 -15.07
C SER A 18 2.94 -34.74 -13.63
N GLY A 19 1.77 -35.33 -13.33
CA GLY A 19 1.23 -35.40 -11.98
C GLY A 19 1.95 -36.44 -11.14
N GLY A 20 3.02 -36.02 -10.45
CA GLY A 20 3.74 -36.79 -9.43
C GLY A 20 4.63 -35.86 -8.61
N GLU A 21 4.43 -35.89 -7.30
CA GLU A 21 4.98 -35.05 -6.22
C GLU A 21 6.45 -34.62 -6.35
N GLU A 22 6.72 -33.32 -6.17
CA GLU A 22 7.59 -32.78 -5.10
C GLU A 22 7.43 -31.24 -5.05
N THR A 23 7.07 -30.73 -3.88
CA THR A 23 7.14 -29.29 -3.58
C THR A 23 8.57 -28.95 -3.16
N SER A 24 9.40 -28.50 -4.08
CA SER A 24 10.69 -27.89 -3.79
C SER A 24 11.02 -26.79 -4.80
N GLU A 25 11.13 -25.56 -4.28
CA GLU A 25 11.67 -24.27 -4.77
C GLU A 25 11.50 -23.77 -6.23
N ASP A 26 11.17 -24.59 -7.23
CA ASP A 26 11.16 -24.18 -8.64
C ASP A 26 9.75 -24.22 -9.24
N ARG A 27 9.02 -23.09 -9.18
CA ARG A 27 7.72 -22.90 -9.85
C ARG A 27 7.84 -22.68 -11.36
N GLU A 28 8.97 -22.99 -11.97
CA GLU A 28 9.21 -22.80 -13.39
C GLU A 28 9.05 -24.12 -14.16
N PRO A 29 8.21 -24.16 -15.21
CA PRO A 29 8.11 -25.35 -16.06
C PRO A 29 9.43 -25.63 -16.79
N ILE A 30 9.76 -26.90 -16.99
CA ILE A 30 10.95 -27.31 -17.74
C ILE A 30 10.73 -27.00 -19.22
N LEU A 31 11.48 -26.03 -19.77
CA LEU A 31 11.35 -25.52 -21.14
C LEU A 31 12.45 -26.01 -22.11
N ASP A 32 13.32 -26.91 -21.66
CA ASP A 32 14.44 -27.41 -22.47
C ASP A 32 13.95 -28.15 -23.73
N GLY A 33 14.52 -27.80 -24.89
CA GLY A 33 14.21 -28.41 -26.18
C GLY A 33 12.98 -27.84 -26.90
N PHE A 34 12.26 -26.89 -26.31
CA PHE A 34 11.11 -26.22 -26.96
C PHE A 34 11.49 -24.95 -27.73
N ALA A 35 12.59 -24.32 -27.34
CA ALA A 35 13.12 -23.11 -27.97
C ALA A 35 14.65 -23.14 -27.94
N PRO A 36 15.33 -22.39 -28.83
CA PRO A 36 16.77 -22.18 -28.73
C PRO A 36 17.18 -21.59 -27.38
N ASP A 37 18.36 -21.93 -26.88
CA ASP A 37 18.90 -21.44 -25.60
C ASP A 37 18.97 -19.91 -25.48
N TYR A 38 19.01 -19.21 -26.62
CA TYR A 38 18.91 -17.76 -26.68
C TYR A 38 17.53 -17.26 -26.22
N ASP A 39 16.45 -17.84 -26.75
CA ASP A 39 15.08 -17.44 -26.45
C ASP A 39 14.72 -17.74 -24.98
N LEU A 40 15.22 -18.85 -24.44
CA LEU A 40 15.05 -19.20 -23.02
C LEU A 40 15.72 -18.19 -22.09
N ARG A 41 16.93 -17.74 -22.44
CA ARG A 41 17.64 -16.69 -21.69
C ARG A 41 16.89 -15.36 -21.77
N LEU A 42 16.42 -14.99 -22.95
CA LEU A 42 15.64 -13.77 -23.16
C LEU A 42 14.34 -13.78 -22.34
N PHE A 43 13.65 -14.92 -22.26
CA PHE A 43 12.44 -15.06 -21.46
C PHE A 43 12.70 -14.91 -19.96
N ARG A 44 13.75 -15.57 -19.44
CA ARG A 44 14.14 -15.45 -18.02
C ARG A 44 14.56 -14.03 -17.66
N GLU A 45 15.31 -13.36 -18.54
CA GLU A 45 15.69 -11.95 -18.36
C GLU A 45 14.45 -11.05 -18.35
N ALA A 46 13.50 -11.26 -19.26
CA ALA A 46 12.25 -10.52 -19.30
C ALA A 46 11.39 -10.74 -18.03
N GLN A 47 11.33 -11.97 -17.53
CA GLN A 47 10.66 -12.28 -16.27
C GLN A 47 11.33 -11.59 -15.07
N ALA A 48 12.67 -11.63 -14.98
CA ALA A 48 13.41 -10.95 -13.93
C ALA A 48 13.19 -9.43 -13.96
N LEU A 49 13.22 -8.81 -15.14
CA LEU A 49 12.93 -7.38 -15.31
C LEU A 49 11.49 -7.03 -14.90
N ALA A 50 10.52 -7.88 -15.25
CA ALA A 50 9.14 -7.69 -14.84
C ALA A 50 8.97 -7.80 -13.32
N ALA A 51 9.64 -8.76 -12.68
CA ALA A 51 9.61 -8.94 -11.22
C ALA A 51 10.18 -7.72 -10.49
N ILE A 52 11.36 -7.21 -10.90
CA ILE A 52 11.96 -6.00 -10.33
C ILE A 52 11.00 -4.81 -10.42
N LYS A 53 10.36 -4.63 -11.58
CA LYS A 53 9.40 -3.53 -11.78
C LYS A 53 8.18 -3.64 -10.87
N ILE A 54 7.66 -4.86 -10.70
CA ILE A 54 6.54 -5.12 -9.78
C ILE A 54 6.94 -4.81 -8.33
N GLU A 55 8.15 -5.20 -7.91
CA GLU A 55 8.67 -4.88 -6.58
C GLU A 55 8.84 -3.37 -6.35
N GLU A 56 9.35 -2.62 -7.33
CA GLU A 56 9.47 -1.17 -7.28
C GLU A 56 8.11 -0.49 -7.15
N GLU A 57 7.12 -0.92 -7.93
CA GLU A 57 5.74 -0.41 -7.87
C GLU A 57 5.06 -0.77 -6.54
N LEU A 58 5.32 -1.96 -5.98
CA LEU A 58 4.77 -2.43 -4.69
C LEU A 58 5.44 -1.80 -3.48
N GLY A 59 6.71 -1.37 -3.58
CA GLY A 59 7.41 -0.68 -2.50
C GLY A 59 6.74 0.63 -2.07
N ASP A 60 6.04 1.28 -2.99
CA ASP A 60 5.27 2.51 -2.75
C ASP A 60 3.79 2.25 -2.41
N ILE A 61 3.34 1.00 -2.54
CA ILE A 61 2.02 0.61 -2.01
C ILE A 61 2.14 0.63 -0.49
N HIS A 62 1.34 1.51 0.13
CA HIS A 62 1.16 1.65 1.56
C HIS A 62 0.70 0.33 2.19
N THR A 63 1.62 -0.61 2.37
CA THR A 63 1.41 -1.84 3.14
C THR A 63 0.94 -1.45 4.53
N ASP A 64 0.02 -2.24 5.09
CA ASP A 64 -0.93 -2.01 6.20
C ASP A 64 -0.33 -1.56 7.55
N LYS A 65 0.59 -0.60 7.53
CA LYS A 65 1.45 -0.14 8.62
C LYS A 65 0.95 1.21 9.12
N GLY A 66 -0.25 1.19 9.65
CA GLY A 66 -0.78 2.26 10.50
C GLY A 66 -0.72 3.69 9.95
N THR A 67 -0.69 4.67 10.86
CA THR A 67 -0.64 6.09 10.53
C THR A 67 0.79 6.56 10.31
N ARG A 68 1.14 6.97 9.08
CA ARG A 68 2.47 7.51 8.76
C ARG A 68 2.58 9.00 9.06
N PHE A 69 1.52 9.75 8.76
CA PHE A 69 1.50 11.20 8.96
C PHE A 69 0.27 11.65 9.73
N VAL A 70 0.46 12.64 10.59
CA VAL A 70 -0.61 13.37 11.26
C VAL A 70 -0.63 14.79 10.75
N VAL A 71 -1.82 15.24 10.32
CA VAL A 71 -2.07 16.61 9.87
C VAL A 71 -2.81 17.35 10.97
N MET A 72 -2.21 18.43 11.45
CA MET A 72 -2.79 19.31 12.46
C MET A 72 -2.74 20.76 11.97
N GLY A 73 -3.91 21.33 11.68
CA GLY A 73 -4.01 22.66 11.08
C GLY A 73 -3.29 22.73 9.73
N LYS A 74 -2.23 23.55 9.67
CA LYS A 74 -1.38 23.73 8.48
C LYS A 74 -0.12 22.85 8.48
N TYR A 75 0.12 22.11 9.56
CA TYR A 75 1.33 21.31 9.74
C TYR A 75 1.05 19.85 9.43
N MET A 76 1.99 19.22 8.72
CA MET A 76 2.03 17.79 8.47
C MET A 76 3.28 17.25 9.17
N MET A 77 3.08 16.27 10.04
CA MET A 77 4.14 15.71 10.88
C MET A 77 4.23 14.21 10.64
N GLU A 78 5.44 13.69 10.57
CA GLU A 78 5.70 12.25 10.53
C GLU A 78 5.58 11.66 11.93
N VAL A 79 4.98 10.47 12.01
CA VAL A 79 4.71 9.79 13.27
C VAL A 79 5.94 9.00 13.71
N TRP A 80 6.44 9.27 14.92
CA TRP A 80 7.57 8.53 15.50
C TRP A 80 7.15 7.17 16.08
N TYR A 81 5.96 7.11 16.67
CA TYR A 81 5.42 5.90 17.30
C TYR A 81 3.95 5.71 16.92
N GLN A 82 3.56 4.48 16.62
CA GLN A 82 2.17 4.16 16.30
C GLN A 82 1.29 4.30 17.54
N SER A 83 0.27 5.16 17.46
CA SER A 83 -0.73 5.35 18.51
C SER A 83 -1.93 4.43 18.26
N PRO A 84 -2.50 3.78 19.29
CA PRO A 84 -3.67 2.92 19.17
C PRO A 84 -4.97 3.75 19.04
N TYR A 85 -5.13 4.46 17.92
CA TYR A 85 -6.38 5.16 17.62
C TYR A 85 -7.54 4.16 17.39
N PRO A 86 -8.75 4.45 17.88
CA PRO A 86 -9.87 3.52 17.77
C PRO A 86 -10.37 3.37 16.33
N GLY A 87 -10.91 2.19 16.02
CA GLY A 87 -11.56 1.89 14.74
C GLY A 87 -10.61 1.99 13.54
N ASP A 88 -11.12 2.53 12.44
CA ASP A 88 -10.37 2.61 11.18
C ASP A 88 -9.32 3.73 11.16
N ALA A 89 -9.29 4.59 12.19
CA ALA A 89 -8.36 5.71 12.28
C ALA A 89 -6.90 5.26 12.47
N CYS A 90 -6.65 4.08 13.03
CA CYS A 90 -5.29 3.56 13.14
C CYS A 90 -4.73 3.15 11.77
N ARG A 91 -5.58 2.72 10.83
CA ARG A 91 -5.18 2.12 9.55
C ARG A 91 -4.98 3.13 8.42
N VAL A 92 -5.34 4.39 8.64
CA VAL A 92 -5.19 5.41 7.60
C VAL A 92 -3.75 5.89 7.52
N PRO A 93 -3.14 6.00 6.32
CA PRO A 93 -1.76 6.48 6.19
C PRO A 93 -1.61 7.95 6.63
N ARG A 94 -2.71 8.72 6.57
CA ARG A 94 -2.78 10.12 7.00
C ARG A 94 -3.97 10.33 7.92
N LEU A 95 -3.70 10.72 9.16
CA LEU A 95 -4.72 11.05 10.15
C LEU A 95 -4.85 12.57 10.27
N PHE A 96 -6.08 13.09 10.27
CA PHE A 96 -6.33 14.52 10.41
C PHE A 96 -6.83 14.81 11.82
N VAL A 97 -6.16 15.72 12.54
CA VAL A 97 -6.51 16.07 13.92
C VAL A 97 -6.80 17.57 14.00
N CYS A 98 -7.91 17.94 14.66
CA CYS A 98 -8.24 19.35 14.87
C CYS A 98 -7.24 20.02 15.84
N GLU A 99 -6.80 21.23 15.50
CA GLU A 99 -5.83 22.00 16.32
C GLU A 99 -6.39 22.49 17.66
N TYR A 100 -7.72 22.57 17.82
CA TYR A 100 -8.34 23.07 19.05
C TYR A 100 -8.91 21.94 19.91
N CYS A 101 -9.81 21.12 19.36
CA CYS A 101 -10.50 20.11 20.14
C CYS A 101 -9.86 18.72 20.06
N LEU A 102 -8.74 18.58 19.34
CA LEU A 102 -7.98 17.34 19.16
C LEU A 102 -8.79 16.15 18.63
N ASN A 103 -9.95 16.42 18.03
CA ASN A 103 -10.79 15.38 17.47
C ASN A 103 -10.18 14.88 16.15
N HIS A 104 -10.21 13.58 15.94
CA HIS A 104 -9.55 12.93 14.81
C HIS A 104 -10.54 12.60 13.70
N HIS A 105 -10.03 12.60 12.47
CA HIS A 105 -10.78 12.35 11.26
C HIS A 105 -9.93 11.54 10.27
N THR A 106 -10.58 10.58 9.61
CA THR A 106 -9.94 9.71 8.61
C THR A 106 -9.84 10.35 7.22
N SER A 107 -10.62 11.40 6.95
CA SER A 107 -10.65 12.08 5.65
C SER A 107 -10.44 13.59 5.78
N ALA A 108 -9.80 14.17 4.77
CA ALA A 108 -9.57 15.61 4.68
C ALA A 108 -10.89 16.41 4.65
N THR A 109 -11.89 15.92 3.92
CA THR A 109 -13.22 16.55 3.85
C THR A 109 -13.92 16.56 5.20
N GLY A 110 -13.82 15.45 5.95
CA GLY A 110 -14.36 15.35 7.31
C GLY A 110 -13.72 16.35 8.25
N ALA A 111 -12.38 16.44 8.22
CA ALA A 111 -11.61 17.41 8.99
C ALA A 111 -11.95 18.86 8.63
N HIS A 112 -12.09 19.17 7.34
CA HIS A 112 -12.45 20.51 6.88
C HIS A 112 -13.85 20.93 7.36
N ARG A 113 -14.85 20.06 7.22
CA ARG A 113 -16.21 20.30 7.71
C ARG A 113 -16.24 20.45 9.23
N HIS A 114 -15.43 19.67 9.94
CA HIS A 114 -15.30 19.81 11.38
C HIS A 114 -14.69 21.16 11.75
N ARG A 115 -13.60 21.58 11.11
CA ARG A 115 -12.96 22.89 11.33
C ARG A 115 -13.94 24.04 11.15
N ALA A 116 -14.80 23.99 10.14
CA ALA A 116 -15.82 25.01 9.89
C ALA A 116 -16.90 25.10 11.00
N LYS A 117 -17.18 23.99 11.70
CA LYS A 117 -18.22 23.89 12.73
C LYS A 117 -17.68 23.86 14.16
N CYS A 118 -16.37 23.67 14.33
CA CYS A 118 -15.75 23.51 15.63
C CYS A 118 -15.92 24.81 16.42
N VAL A 119 -16.44 24.68 17.64
CA VAL A 119 -16.70 25.82 18.55
C VAL A 119 -15.43 26.21 19.30
N TRP A 120 -14.52 25.25 19.52
CA TRP A 120 -13.30 25.45 20.29
C TRP A 120 -12.32 26.39 19.56
N ARG A 121 -11.80 27.37 20.31
CA ARG A 121 -10.71 28.29 19.90
C ARG A 121 -9.56 28.30 20.89
N HIS A 122 -9.76 27.71 22.06
CA HIS A 122 -8.77 27.44 23.08
C HIS A 122 -8.97 26.00 23.57
N PRO A 123 -7.93 25.36 24.15
CA PRO A 123 -8.07 24.06 24.78
C PRO A 123 -9.13 24.10 25.91
N PRO A 124 -9.87 23.00 26.12
CA PRO A 124 -10.77 22.89 27.27
C PRO A 124 -9.97 22.84 28.58
N GLY A 125 -10.32 23.70 29.54
CA GLY A 125 -9.69 23.77 30.86
C GLY A 125 -9.60 25.20 31.38
N ASP A 126 -9.28 25.35 32.67
CA ASP A 126 -9.05 26.66 33.28
C ASP A 126 -7.65 27.17 32.96
N GLU A 127 -7.55 28.44 32.58
CA GLU A 127 -6.27 29.10 32.31
C GLU A 127 -5.57 29.46 33.63
N VAL A 128 -4.61 28.64 34.05
CA VAL A 128 -3.91 28.82 35.35
C VAL A 128 -2.77 29.84 35.27
N SER A 129 -2.19 30.06 34.09
CA SER A 129 -1.13 31.05 33.90
C SER A 129 -1.17 31.66 32.50
N THR A 130 -1.37 32.97 32.45
CA THR A 130 -1.25 33.79 31.24
C THR A 130 0.01 34.64 31.34
N HIS A 131 1.17 34.05 31.07
CA HIS A 131 2.33 34.85 30.68
C HIS A 131 2.00 35.42 29.30
N THR A 132 1.75 36.73 29.24
CA THR A 132 1.31 37.51 28.05
C THR A 132 1.73 36.89 26.71
N CYS A 133 0.83 36.09 26.13
CA CYS A 133 0.88 35.62 24.75
C CYS A 133 -0.52 35.82 24.20
N VAL A 134 -0.69 36.93 23.48
CA VAL A 134 -1.93 37.26 22.77
C VAL A 134 -2.09 36.24 21.64
N TRP A 135 -2.95 35.24 21.83
CA TRP A 135 -3.44 34.37 20.77
C TRP A 135 -4.37 35.21 19.87
N ARG A 136 -3.81 35.80 18.81
CA ARG A 136 -4.58 36.46 17.73
C ARG A 136 -4.99 35.45 16.68
#